data_AF-A8TJ73-F1
#
_entry.id   AF-A8TJ73-F1
#
_cell.length_a   1.000
_cell.length_b   1.000
_cell.length_c   1.000
_cell.angle_alpha   90.00
_cell.angle_beta   90.00
_cell.angle_gamma   90.00
#
_symmetry.space_group_name_H-M   'P 1'
#
loop_
_entity.id
_entity.type
_entity.pdbx_description
1 polymer ?
#
loop_
_entity_poly.entity_id
_entity_poly.type
_entity_poly.pdbx_seq_one_letter_code
_entity_poly.pdbx_strand_id
1 'polypeptide(L)' 'MSLELTVILLIAAIGLSVLAWIMQRRPREGFDPPLVPWTAVQVVAVVIALLMAAHLVSLATGKPFTGRRGL' A
#
# COMPACT_ATOMS: atom_id res chain seq x y z
N MET A 1 -12.18 11.04 6.64
CA MET A 1 -12.15 9.66 7.20
C MET A 1 -11.84 9.75 8.68
N SER A 2 -12.28 8.79 9.49
CA SER A 2 -11.85 8.70 10.88
C SER A 2 -10.39 8.24 10.98
N LEU A 3 -9.72 8.61 12.07
CA LEU A 3 -8.33 8.22 12.34
C LEU A 3 -8.19 6.69 12.37
N GLU A 4 -9.12 6.01 13.03
CA GLU A 4 -9.18 4.55 13.14
C GLU A 4 -9.18 3.87 11.77
N LEU A 5 -10.01 4.36 10.85
CA LEU A 5 -10.14 3.78 9.52
C LEU A 5 -8.89 4.01 8.67
N THR A 6 -8.22 5.17 8.85
CA THR A 6 -6.93 5.46 8.20
C THR A 6 -5.84 4.49 8.67
N VAL A 7 -5.79 4.22 9.98
CA VAL A 7 -4.82 3.28 10.57
C VAL A 7 -5.09 1.85 10.09
N ILE A 8 -6.35 1.41 10.07
CA ILE A 8 -6.73 0.08 9.58
C ILE A 8 -6.28 -0.11 8.12
N LEU A 9 -6.56 0.87 7.25
CA LEU A 9 -6.17 0.79 5.85
C LEU A 9 -4.65 0.83 5.65
N LEU A 10 -3.94 1.61 6.44
CA LEU A 10 -2.48 1.64 6.42
C LEU A 10 -1.89 0.27 6.77
N ILE A 11 -2.37 -0.33 7.86
CA ILE A 11 -1.92 -1.67 8.29
C ILE A 11 -2.25 -2.71 7.23
N ALA A 12 -3.47 -2.68 6.67
CA ALA A 12 -3.88 -3.60 5.63
C ALA A 12 -3.00 -3.48 4.37
N ALA A 13 -2.70 -2.25 3.93
CA ALA A 13 -1.87 -1.99 2.76
C ALA A 13 -0.41 -2.45 2.96
N ILE A 14 0.15 -2.24 4.15
CA ILE A 14 1.47 -2.77 4.51
C ILE A 14 1.45 -4.30 4.51
N GLY A 15 0.44 -4.91 5.13
CA GLY A 15 0.28 -6.36 5.17
C GLY A 15 0.20 -6.97 3.76
N LEU A 16 -0.57 -6.35 2.87
CA LEU A 16 -0.70 -6.79 1.48
C LEU A 16 0.62 -6.63 0.70
N SER A 17 1.37 -5.57 0.96
CA SER A 17 2.69 -5.34 0.36
C SER A 17 3.70 -6.41 0.78
N VAL A 18 3.73 -6.75 2.06
CA VAL A 18 4.59 -7.81 2.61
C VAL A 18 4.17 -9.18 2.07
N LEU A 19 2.87 -9.46 2.03
CA LEU A 19 2.35 -10.70 1.48
C LEU A 19 2.75 -10.87 0.00
N ALA A 20 2.58 -9.83 -0.81
CA ALA A 20 2.97 -9.83 -2.21
C ALA A 20 4.48 -10.05 -2.39
N TRP A 21 5.30 -9.44 -1.54
CA TRP A 21 6.76 -9.66 -1.52
C TRP A 21 7.14 -11.10 -1.20
N ILE A 22 6.49 -11.72 -0.22
CA ILE A 22 6.69 -13.14 0.11
C ILE A 22 6.27 -14.03 -1.06
N MET A 23 5.12 -13.75 -1.69
CA MET A 23 4.64 -14.55 -2.83
C MET A 23 5.48 -14.39 -4.10
N GLN A 24 6.16 -13.25 -4.27
CA GLN A 24 7.11 -13.09 -5.37
C GLN A 24 8.35 -13.96 -5.18
N ARG A 25 8.82 -14.11 -3.93
CA ARG A 25 10.01 -14.89 -3.57
C ARG A 25 9.77 -16.40 -3.56
N ARG A 26 8.52 -16.86 -3.60
CA ARG A 26 8.23 -18.29 -3.69
C ARG A 26 8.82 -18.83 -5.00
N PRO A 27 9.71 -19.85 -4.94
CA PRO A 27 10.21 -20.50 -6.15
C PRO A 27 9.01 -21.09 -6.90
N ARG A 28 8.90 -20.73 -8.18
CA ARG A 28 7.87 -21.26 -9.08
C ARG A 28 8.47 -22.47 -9.76
N GLU A 29 7.91 -23.64 -9.50
CA GLU A 29 8.28 -24.87 -10.20
C GLU A 29 7.52 -24.90 -11.53
N GLY A 30 8.25 -24.78 -12.65
CA GLY A 30 7.69 -24.97 -14.01
C GLY A 30 7.44 -23.69 -14.82
N PHE A 31 6.88 -23.91 -16.02
CA PHE A 31 6.55 -22.88 -17.03
C PHE A 31 5.10 -22.38 -16.91
N ASP A 32 4.55 -22.41 -15.69
CA ASP A 32 3.15 -22.03 -15.45
C ASP A 32 3.07 -20.52 -15.15
N PRO A 33 2.42 -19.72 -16.02
CA PRO A 33 2.31 -18.29 -15.80
C PRO A 33 1.53 -17.99 -14.51
N PRO A 34 2.00 -17.06 -13.67
CA PRO A 34 1.35 -16.76 -12.41
C PRO A 34 -0.05 -16.19 -12.63
N LEU A 35 -1.08 -16.89 -12.12
CA LEU A 35 -2.48 -16.46 -12.12
C LEU A 35 -2.69 -15.06 -11.52
N VAL A 36 -1.91 -14.73 -10.49
CA VAL A 36 -1.96 -13.44 -9.80
C VAL A 36 -0.67 -12.68 -10.06
N PRO A 37 -0.73 -11.48 -10.68
CA PRO A 37 0.43 -10.63 -10.87
C PRO A 37 0.81 -9.94 -9.56
N TRP A 38 1.51 -10.66 -8.68
CA TRP A 38 1.91 -10.16 -7.35
C TRP A 38 2.72 -8.86 -7.39
N THR A 39 3.43 -8.57 -8.48
CA THR A 39 4.11 -7.29 -8.68
C THR A 39 3.12 -6.13 -8.81
N ALA A 40 2.04 -6.29 -9.58
CA ALA A 40 0.99 -5.28 -9.70
C ALA A 40 0.28 -5.08 -8.36
N VAL A 41 -0.02 -6.17 -7.65
CA VAL A 41 -0.59 -6.11 -6.30
C VAL A 41 0.32 -5.34 -5.34
N GLN A 42 1.63 -5.60 -5.37
CA GLN A 42 2.58 -4.92 -4.51
C GLN A 42 2.66 -3.42 -4.82
N VAL A 43 2.69 -3.03 -6.10
CA VAL A 43 2.72 -1.60 -6.49
C VAL A 43 1.48 -0.87 -5.96
N VAL A 44 0.29 -1.44 -6.16
CA VAL A 44 -0.96 -0.85 -5.66
C VAL A 44 -0.96 -0.76 -4.14
N ALA A 45 -0.54 -1.83 -3.45
CA ALA A 45 -0.48 -1.86 -1.99
C ALA A 45 0.47 -0.79 -1.43
N VAL A 46 1.64 -0.60 -2.05
CA VAL A 46 2.61 0.44 -1.67
C VAL A 46 2.03 1.84 -1.90
N VAL A 47 1.38 2.09 -3.04
CA VAL A 47 0.74 3.38 -3.32
C VAL A 47 -0.32 3.71 -2.26
N ILE A 48 -1.19 2.75 -1.93
CA ILE A 48 -2.21 2.94 -0.88
C ILE A 48 -1.55 3.23 0.47
N ALA A 49 -0.49 2.49 0.84
CA ALA A 49 0.23 2.71 2.08
C ALA A 49 0.82 4.13 2.16
N LEU A 50 1.41 4.63 1.07
CA LEU A 50 1.94 5.99 1.00
C LEU A 50 0.84 7.06 1.12
N LEU A 51 -0.29 6.87 0.45
CA LEU A 51 -1.44 7.78 0.55
C LEU A 51 -2.01 7.83 1.97
N MET A 52 -2.17 6.67 2.61
CA MET A 52 -2.65 6.60 3.99
C MET A 52 -1.64 7.18 4.98
N ALA A 53 -0.34 7.01 4.75
CA ALA A 53 0.69 7.65 5.56
C ALA A 53 0.63 9.20 5.42
N ALA A 54 0.49 9.72 4.20
CA ALA A 54 0.32 11.16 3.98
C ALA A 54 -0.98 11.70 4.62
N HIS A 55 -2.07 10.92 4.56
CA HIS A 55 -3.32 11.27 5.23
C HIS A 55 -3.17 11.29 6.76
N LEU A 56 -2.46 10.30 7.33
CA LEU A 56 -2.17 10.24 8.76
C LEU A 56 -1.34 11.44 9.22
N VAL A 57 -0.33 11.84 8.45
CA VAL A 57 0.45 13.06 8.70
C VAL A 57 -0.45 14.31 8.66
N SER A 58 -1.38 14.37 7.70
CA SER A 58 -2.34 15.47 7.61
C SER A 58 -3.23 15.56 8.85
N LEU A 59 -3.74 14.42 9.32
CA LEU A 59 -4.55 14.33 10.54
C LEU A 59 -3.75 14.72 11.79
N ALA A 60 -2.51 14.25 11.91
CA ALA A 60 -1.66 14.55 13.06
C ALA A 60 -1.21 16.02 13.11
N THR A 61 -1.00 16.64 11.95
CA THR A 61 -0.48 18.02 11.84
C THR A 61 -1.60 19.06 11.72
N GLY A 62 -2.83 18.64 11.43
CA GLY A 62 -3.96 19.52 11.15
C GLY A 62 -3.83 20.33 9.85
N LYS A 63 -2.80 20.07 9.04
CA LYS A 63 -2.56 20.73 7.75
C LYS A 63 -2.70 19.70 6.63
N PRO A 64 -3.53 19.94 5.61
CA PRO A 64 -3.68 19.02 4.49
C PRO A 64 -2.33 18.85 3.78
N PHE A 65 -1.89 17.61 3.61
CA PHE A 65 -0.69 17.27 2.86
C PHE A 65 -0.89 17.65 1.40
N THR A 66 -0.36 18.81 1.02
CA THR A 66 -0.55 19.42 -0.30
C THR A 66 0.66 19.12 -1.17
N GLY A 67 0.43 18.59 -2.38
CA GLY A 67 1.51 18.29 -3.32
C GLY A 67 2.14 19.55 -3.93
N ARG A 68 3.24 19.40 -4.69
CA ARG A 68 3.92 20.50 -5.41
C ARG A 68 2.99 21.32 -6.33
N ARG A 69 1.82 20.79 -6.70
CA ARG A 69 0.80 21.46 -7.52
C ARG A 69 -0.33 22.13 -6.73
N GLY A 70 -0.32 22.13 -5.39
CA GLY A 70 -1.41 22.75 -4.63
C GLY A 70 -2.75 21.99 -4.69
N LEU A 71 -2.74 20.78 -5.28
CA LEU A 71 -3.88 19.88 -5.42
C LEU A 71 -3.79 18.76 -4.38
#